data_AF-A0A9P7HJQ7-F1
#
_entry.id   AF-A0A9P7HJQ7-F1
#
_cell.length_a   1.000
_cell.length_b   1.000
_cell.length_c   1.000
_cell.angle_alpha   90.00
_cell.angle_beta   90.00
_cell.angle_gamma   90.00
#
_symmetry.space_group_name_H-M   'P 1'
#
loop_
_entity.id
_entity.type
_entity.pdbx_description
1 polymer ?
#
loop_
_entity_poly.entity_id
_entity_poly.type
_entity_poly.pdbx_seq_one_letter_code
_entity_poly.pdbx_strand_id
1 'polypeptide(L)'
;MHLALLLGLGAAVVVNAAKSRNVLYFDQWHTTDLPPQELTRAVTHIMISFANSSLFATQPAEEYKPFQSLKQVRDLFDQKVKVCLSIGGWGDNLGFDEGVKTSLSRERFAKNIASTVNRLGFDCVDVDWEYPGGNSQDYKQVPNCNKTSEIKAFPMLLKKIKNSIGSKELSIAVPGLERDMIAYSDTGKSGSMTFKAANFAARPAKLTTTPDNTCGVGTSFRCAEGSCCRGSGWCGSTTAYCGTGCQFTYGKCDGIDISSSFHKALKNGYTDEDKGAQWYWDAETHIFWSWETPELIQKKDFVSSRHIWYQKCYGLGARAGQQRLEPSQGHAERLSVRKLGGCFQRDNPNFTTIAKYQ
;
A
#
# COMPACT_ATOMS: atom_id res chain seq x y z
N MET A 1 -29.99 38.48 -45.74
CA MET A 1 -29.21 37.22 -45.69
C MET A 1 -28.40 37.21 -44.40
N HIS A 2 -28.70 36.23 -43.54
CA HIS A 2 -27.93 35.67 -42.42
C HIS A 2 -27.57 36.54 -41.21
N LEU A 3 -28.47 36.51 -40.22
CA LEU A 3 -28.17 36.65 -38.79
C LEU A 3 -27.78 35.26 -38.26
N ALA A 4 -26.50 35.04 -37.95
CA ALA A 4 -26.01 33.77 -37.41
C ALA A 4 -26.07 33.79 -35.88
N LEU A 5 -26.95 32.94 -35.32
CA LEU A 5 -26.97 32.52 -33.93
C LEU A 5 -25.63 31.85 -33.58
N LEU A 6 -24.93 32.37 -32.57
CA LEU A 6 -23.87 31.63 -31.86
C LEU A 6 -24.39 31.27 -30.47
N LEU A 7 -25.15 30.16 -30.39
CA LEU A 7 -25.38 29.44 -29.15
C LEU A 7 -24.10 28.66 -28.83
N GLY A 8 -23.24 29.24 -27.98
CA GLY A 8 -22.13 28.51 -27.39
C GLY A 8 -22.65 27.45 -26.42
N LEU A 9 -22.65 26.18 -26.84
CA LEU A 9 -22.79 25.05 -25.92
C LEU A 9 -21.54 25.00 -25.02
N GLY A 10 -21.66 25.54 -23.81
CA GLY A 10 -20.75 25.23 -22.72
C GLY A 10 -21.03 23.81 -22.23
N ALA A 11 -20.41 22.81 -22.86
CA ALA A 11 -20.38 21.46 -22.30
C ALA A 11 -19.47 21.49 -21.07
N ALA A 12 -20.07 21.58 -19.88
CA ALA A 12 -19.34 21.37 -18.63
C ALA A 12 -18.83 19.93 -18.61
N VAL A 13 -17.52 19.77 -18.76
CA VAL A 13 -16.85 18.48 -18.55
C VAL A 13 -16.94 18.17 -17.06
N VAL A 14 -17.90 17.34 -16.68
CA VAL A 14 -17.95 16.75 -15.34
C VAL A 14 -16.81 15.74 -15.26
N VAL A 15 -15.68 16.16 -14.71
CA VAL A 15 -14.59 15.24 -14.36
C VAL A 15 -15.09 14.41 -13.18
N ASN A 16 -15.53 13.17 -13.46
CA ASN A 16 -15.91 12.22 -12.44
C ASN A 16 -14.63 11.71 -11.74
N ALA A 17 -14.10 12.51 -10.81
CA ALA A 17 -13.04 12.07 -9.93
C ALA A 17 -13.53 10.87 -9.13
N ALA A 18 -12.79 9.76 -9.15
CA ALA A 18 -13.09 8.61 -8.31
C ALA A 18 -13.18 9.07 -6.84
N LYS A 19 -14.14 8.54 -6.08
CA LYS A 19 -14.31 8.89 -4.67
C LYS A 19 -13.29 8.12 -3.82
N SER A 20 -12.58 8.80 -2.92
CA SER A 20 -11.58 8.16 -2.03
C SER A 20 -12.21 7.09 -1.16
N ARG A 21 -11.49 5.98 -0.93
CA ARG A 21 -11.86 4.94 0.02
C ARG A 21 -11.07 5.09 1.31
N ASN A 22 -11.60 5.78 2.32
CA ASN A 22 -10.92 5.89 3.61
C ASN A 22 -11.33 4.72 4.51
N VAL A 23 -10.36 3.89 4.88
CA VAL A 23 -10.57 2.64 5.62
C VAL A 23 -10.14 2.82 7.08
N LEU A 24 -10.95 2.31 8.02
CA LEU A 24 -10.64 2.27 9.45
C LEU A 24 -10.73 0.84 9.97
N TYR A 25 -9.74 0.38 10.73
CA TYR A 25 -9.81 -0.88 11.49
C TYR A 25 -10.46 -0.62 12.84
N PHE A 26 -11.39 -1.49 13.24
CA PHE A 26 -12.10 -1.41 14.51
C PHE A 26 -12.05 -2.76 15.21
N ASP A 27 -11.32 -2.81 16.33
CA ASP A 27 -11.01 -4.05 17.02
C ASP A 27 -11.72 -4.20 18.36
N GLN A 28 -11.84 -5.46 18.81
CA GLN A 28 -12.61 -5.82 20.00
C GLN A 28 -12.05 -5.31 21.32
N TRP A 29 -10.76 -4.92 21.36
CA TRP A 29 -10.09 -4.51 22.60
C TRP A 29 -10.32 -3.03 22.91
N HIS A 30 -10.87 -2.30 21.95
CA HIS A 30 -10.78 -0.85 21.87
C HIS A 30 -12.14 -0.28 21.48
N THR A 31 -13.15 -0.60 22.29
CA THR A 31 -14.55 -0.27 22.02
C THR A 31 -15.06 0.95 22.79
N THR A 32 -14.20 1.54 23.63
CA THR A 32 -14.47 2.72 24.45
C THR A 32 -13.57 3.88 24.02
N ASP A 33 -13.91 5.10 24.44
CA ASP A 33 -13.14 6.31 24.11
C ASP A 33 -12.92 6.52 22.59
N LEU A 34 -13.97 6.21 21.82
CA LEU A 34 -13.95 6.31 20.36
C LEU A 34 -13.73 7.77 19.91
N PRO A 35 -13.05 7.99 18.77
CA PRO A 35 -12.87 9.33 18.24
C PRO A 35 -14.24 9.97 17.97
N PRO A 36 -14.40 11.28 18.23
CA PRO A 36 -15.65 11.97 17.91
C PRO A 36 -15.97 11.82 16.42
N GLN A 37 -17.26 11.75 16.08
CA GLN A 37 -17.76 11.55 14.72
C GLN A 37 -17.16 12.54 13.71
N GLU A 38 -16.86 13.75 14.16
CA GLU A 38 -16.17 14.81 13.43
C GLU A 38 -14.85 14.35 12.77
N LEU A 39 -14.09 13.52 13.48
CA LEU A 39 -12.81 12.96 13.02
C LEU A 39 -12.98 11.73 12.14
N THR A 40 -14.15 11.07 12.20
CA THR A 40 -14.46 9.89 11.39
C THR A 40 -15.36 10.18 10.18
N ARG A 41 -15.77 11.44 9.97
CA ARG A 41 -16.61 11.90 8.83
C ARG A 41 -16.11 11.55 7.44
N ALA A 42 -14.83 11.22 7.28
CA ALA A 42 -14.30 10.82 5.98
C ALA A 42 -14.22 9.31 5.80
N VAL A 43 -14.38 8.53 6.86
CA VAL A 43 -14.29 7.06 6.82
C VAL A 43 -15.41 6.51 5.97
N THR A 44 -15.07 5.70 4.96
CA THR A 44 -16.05 5.07 4.06
C THR A 44 -16.16 3.56 4.28
N HIS A 45 -15.16 2.93 4.89
CA HIS A 45 -15.13 1.49 5.17
C HIS A 45 -14.59 1.22 6.59
N ILE A 46 -15.25 0.31 7.31
CA ILE A 46 -14.85 -0.18 8.63
C ILE A 46 -14.49 -1.64 8.52
N MET A 47 -13.28 -2.00 8.93
CA MET A 47 -12.81 -3.38 9.05
C MET A 47 -13.07 -3.84 10.48
N ILE A 48 -14.06 -4.73 10.68
CA ILE A 48 -14.29 -5.34 12.00
C ILE A 48 -13.22 -6.41 12.20
N SER A 49 -12.31 -6.15 13.13
CA SER A 49 -11.07 -6.90 13.29
C SER A 49 -10.98 -7.62 14.64
N PHE A 50 -10.67 -8.91 14.71
CA PHE A 50 -10.55 -9.87 13.61
C PHE A 50 -11.48 -11.06 13.84
N ALA A 51 -11.99 -11.61 12.74
CA ALA A 51 -12.50 -12.97 12.73
C ALA A 51 -11.31 -13.93 12.63
N ASN A 52 -11.24 -14.90 13.53
CA ASN A 52 -10.19 -15.92 13.47
C ASN A 52 -10.36 -16.77 12.19
N SER A 53 -9.27 -16.95 11.45
CA SER A 53 -9.23 -17.64 10.16
C SER A 53 -9.70 -19.09 10.28
N SER A 54 -9.44 -19.76 11.42
CA SER A 54 -9.76 -21.18 11.64
C SER A 54 -11.26 -21.45 11.63
N LEU A 55 -12.09 -20.45 11.98
CA LEU A 55 -13.55 -20.54 11.95
C LEU A 55 -14.08 -20.91 10.56
N PHE A 56 -13.33 -20.54 9.51
CA PHE A 56 -13.72 -20.75 8.13
C PHE A 56 -13.10 -22.02 7.52
N ALA A 57 -12.15 -22.67 8.17
CA ALA A 57 -11.47 -23.86 7.66
C ALA A 57 -12.20 -25.19 7.93
N THR A 58 -13.15 -25.20 8.87
CA THR A 58 -13.83 -26.40 9.37
C THR A 58 -15.13 -26.73 8.62
N GLN A 59 -15.61 -27.96 8.79
CA GLN A 59 -16.91 -28.42 8.30
C GLN A 59 -17.62 -29.28 9.38
N PRO A 60 -18.75 -28.82 9.95
CA PRO A 60 -19.45 -27.56 9.68
C PRO A 60 -18.60 -26.33 10.04
N ALA A 61 -18.93 -25.18 9.45
CA ALA A 61 -18.29 -23.92 9.78
C ALA A 61 -18.55 -23.55 11.24
N GLU A 62 -17.54 -23.03 11.93
CA GLU A 62 -17.75 -22.47 13.26
C GLU A 62 -18.42 -21.09 13.18
N GLU A 63 -19.16 -20.74 14.24
CA GLU A 63 -19.90 -19.49 14.25
C GLU A 63 -19.00 -18.31 14.61
N TYR A 64 -18.83 -17.39 13.66
CA TYR A 64 -18.31 -16.06 13.98
C TYR A 64 -19.41 -15.17 14.59
N LYS A 65 -19.09 -14.55 15.74
CA LYS A 65 -19.90 -13.52 16.39
C LYS A 65 -19.07 -12.23 16.51
N PRO A 66 -19.47 -11.12 15.87
CA PRO A 66 -18.76 -9.87 16.03
C PRO A 66 -18.95 -9.34 17.45
N PHE A 67 -17.92 -8.69 17.99
CA PHE A 67 -17.93 -8.12 19.35
C PHE A 67 -18.95 -6.98 19.51
N GLN A 68 -19.38 -6.37 18.40
CA GLN A 68 -20.50 -5.45 18.31
C GLN A 68 -21.35 -5.79 17.09
N SER A 69 -22.66 -5.57 17.17
CA SER A 69 -23.53 -5.76 16.01
C SER A 69 -23.18 -4.77 14.90
N LEU A 70 -23.37 -5.16 13.63
CA LEU A 70 -23.08 -4.27 12.51
C LEU A 70 -23.96 -3.01 12.52
N LYS A 71 -25.14 -3.07 13.15
CA LYS A 71 -25.98 -1.89 13.36
C LYS A 71 -25.30 -0.91 14.32
N GLN A 72 -24.88 -1.39 15.49
CA GLN A 72 -24.17 -0.55 16.48
C GLN A 72 -22.94 0.10 15.85
N VAL A 73 -22.15 -0.64 15.08
CA VAL A 73 -20.97 -0.09 14.40
C VAL A 73 -21.36 0.98 13.38
N ARG A 74 -22.42 0.77 12.59
CA ARG A 74 -22.90 1.81 11.64
C ARG A 74 -23.39 3.06 12.37
N ASP A 75 -24.05 2.90 13.51
CA ASP A 75 -24.57 4.02 14.31
C ASP A 75 -23.45 4.90 14.91
N LEU A 76 -22.18 4.45 14.89
CA LEU A 76 -21.03 5.25 15.29
C LEU A 76 -20.64 6.34 14.26
N PHE A 77 -21.22 6.33 13.06
CA PHE A 77 -20.82 7.22 11.96
C PHE A 77 -22.02 8.03 11.42
N ASP A 78 -21.81 9.33 11.20
CA ASP A 78 -22.84 10.25 10.64
C ASP A 78 -23.21 9.92 9.19
N GLN A 79 -22.30 9.28 8.47
CA GLN A 79 -22.47 8.91 7.07
C GLN A 79 -22.55 7.41 6.90
N LYS A 80 -23.14 6.99 5.78
CA LYS A 80 -23.20 5.58 5.42
C LYS A 80 -21.79 5.03 5.15
N VAL A 81 -21.32 4.21 6.07
CA VAL A 81 -20.09 3.42 5.94
C VAL A 81 -20.38 2.00 5.50
N LYS A 82 -19.45 1.38 4.75
CA LYS A 82 -19.44 -0.07 4.54
C LYS A 82 -18.79 -0.74 5.73
N VAL A 83 -19.38 -1.81 6.24
CA VAL A 83 -18.81 -2.61 7.32
C VAL A 83 -18.32 -3.93 6.74
N CYS A 84 -17.02 -4.17 6.84
CA CYS A 84 -16.31 -5.31 6.28
C CYS A 84 -15.92 -6.32 7.36
N LEU A 85 -15.97 -7.60 7.01
CA LEU A 85 -15.42 -8.68 7.82
C LEU A 85 -13.91 -8.75 7.58
N SER A 86 -13.07 -8.45 8.57
CA SER A 86 -11.62 -8.62 8.47
C SER A 86 -11.19 -9.93 9.15
N ILE A 87 -10.49 -10.77 8.40
CA ILE A 87 -10.13 -12.14 8.79
C ILE A 87 -8.61 -12.21 8.93
N GLY A 88 -8.12 -12.74 10.05
CA GLY A 88 -6.70 -12.94 10.27
C GLY A 88 -6.07 -11.99 11.28
N GLY A 89 -4.99 -11.35 10.85
CA GLY A 89 -4.09 -10.56 11.69
C GLY A 89 -2.81 -11.31 12.07
N TRP A 90 -1.89 -10.60 12.72
CA TRP A 90 -0.59 -11.13 13.11
C TRP A 90 -0.69 -12.42 13.95
N GLY A 91 -0.10 -13.50 13.45
CA GLY A 91 -0.05 -14.80 14.12
C GLY A 91 -1.26 -15.72 13.87
N ASP A 92 -2.30 -15.26 13.17
CA ASP A 92 -3.43 -16.10 12.78
C ASP A 92 -3.16 -16.82 11.44
N ASN A 93 -2.36 -17.89 11.49
CA ASN A 93 -1.95 -18.65 10.29
C ASN A 93 -2.78 -19.91 10.04
N LEU A 94 -3.21 -20.60 11.10
CA LEU A 94 -3.71 -21.99 11.01
C LEU A 94 -4.87 -22.17 10.04
N GLY A 95 -5.84 -21.25 10.07
CA GLY A 95 -6.99 -21.32 9.16
C GLY A 95 -6.61 -20.99 7.72
N PHE A 96 -5.68 -20.07 7.48
CA PHE A 96 -5.18 -19.79 6.13
C PHE A 96 -4.37 -20.96 5.57
N ASP A 97 -3.48 -21.55 6.37
CA ASP A 97 -2.67 -22.72 5.99
C ASP A 97 -3.56 -23.89 5.52
N GLU A 98 -4.62 -24.20 6.29
CA GLU A 98 -5.60 -25.21 5.89
C GLU A 98 -6.45 -24.74 4.70
N GLY A 99 -6.86 -23.48 4.70
CA GLY A 99 -7.66 -22.85 3.65
C GLY A 99 -7.02 -22.91 2.28
N VAL A 100 -5.68 -22.77 2.16
CA VAL A 100 -4.99 -22.82 0.86
C VAL A 100 -4.60 -24.23 0.40
N LYS A 101 -4.62 -25.22 1.28
CA LYS A 101 -4.02 -26.56 1.09
C LYS A 101 -4.49 -27.32 -0.15
N THR A 102 -5.79 -27.31 -0.43
CA THR A 102 -6.39 -28.05 -1.56
C THR A 102 -7.49 -27.24 -2.24
N SER A 103 -7.95 -27.68 -3.42
CA SER A 103 -9.09 -27.01 -4.07
C SER A 103 -10.36 -27.10 -3.22
N LEU A 104 -10.58 -28.23 -2.55
CA LEU A 104 -11.74 -28.45 -1.68
C LEU A 104 -11.66 -27.60 -0.42
N SER A 105 -10.48 -27.48 0.21
CA SER A 105 -10.34 -26.61 1.39
C SER A 105 -10.51 -25.13 1.03
N ARG A 106 -9.99 -24.67 -0.11
CA ARG A 106 -10.23 -23.30 -0.62
C ARG A 106 -11.71 -23.02 -0.86
N GLU A 107 -12.43 -23.98 -1.45
CA GLU A 107 -13.87 -23.87 -1.68
C GLU A 107 -14.67 -23.82 -0.38
N ARG A 108 -14.31 -24.66 0.59
CA ARG A 108 -14.93 -24.66 1.91
C ARG A 108 -14.71 -23.31 2.61
N PHE A 109 -13.46 -22.85 2.66
CA PHE A 109 -13.08 -21.58 3.28
C PHE A 109 -13.87 -20.40 2.68
N ALA A 110 -13.89 -20.30 1.35
CA ALA A 110 -14.64 -19.27 0.65
C ALA A 110 -16.16 -19.34 0.88
N LYS A 111 -16.75 -20.54 0.89
CA LYS A 111 -18.19 -20.73 1.18
C LYS A 111 -18.54 -20.34 2.61
N ASN A 112 -17.71 -20.69 3.59
CA ASN A 112 -17.92 -20.37 4.99
C ASN A 112 -17.85 -18.86 5.24
N ILE A 113 -16.91 -18.16 4.60
CA ILE A 113 -16.84 -16.69 4.60
C ILE A 113 -18.12 -16.10 3.99
N ALA A 114 -18.50 -16.54 2.80
CA ALA A 114 -19.68 -16.00 2.12
C ALA A 114 -20.97 -16.22 2.93
N SER A 115 -21.12 -17.39 3.56
CA SER A 115 -22.23 -17.69 4.47
C SER A 115 -22.29 -16.70 5.63
N THR A 116 -21.15 -16.45 6.30
CA THR A 116 -21.05 -15.49 7.40
C THR A 116 -21.35 -14.06 6.95
N VAL A 117 -20.77 -13.64 5.82
CA VAL A 117 -20.98 -12.31 5.23
C VAL A 117 -22.46 -12.06 4.91
N ASN A 118 -23.13 -13.03 4.29
CA ASN A 118 -24.54 -12.91 3.93
C ASN A 118 -25.46 -12.97 5.16
N ARG A 119 -25.18 -13.87 6.10
CA ARG A 119 -25.98 -14.06 7.31
C ARG A 119 -25.92 -12.83 8.23
N LEU A 120 -24.74 -12.23 8.40
CA LEU A 120 -24.55 -11.09 9.31
C LEU A 120 -24.73 -9.73 8.61
N GLY A 121 -24.79 -9.70 7.28
CA GLY A 121 -25.01 -8.47 6.51
C GLY A 121 -23.77 -7.59 6.37
N PHE A 122 -22.59 -8.19 6.25
CA PHE A 122 -21.35 -7.49 5.92
C PHE A 122 -21.38 -7.01 4.46
N ASP A 123 -20.77 -5.85 4.22
CA ASP A 123 -20.71 -5.18 2.91
C ASP A 123 -19.50 -5.65 2.07
N CYS A 124 -18.46 -6.15 2.73
CA CYS A 124 -17.15 -6.44 2.16
C CYS A 124 -16.39 -7.46 3.01
N VAL A 125 -15.31 -8.01 2.45
CA VAL A 125 -14.37 -8.90 3.13
C VAL A 125 -12.97 -8.33 2.99
N ASP A 126 -12.21 -8.39 4.07
CA ASP A 126 -10.78 -8.09 4.11
C ASP A 126 -10.02 -9.34 4.59
N VAL A 127 -8.98 -9.73 3.86
CA VAL A 127 -8.11 -10.85 4.23
C VAL A 127 -6.76 -10.32 4.66
N ASP A 128 -6.41 -10.59 5.91
CA ASP A 128 -5.22 -10.09 6.57
C ASP A 128 -4.33 -11.26 6.99
N TRP A 129 -3.73 -11.92 5.99
CA TRP A 129 -2.79 -13.01 6.23
C TRP A 129 -1.36 -12.49 6.23
N GLU A 130 -0.71 -12.59 7.39
CA GLU A 130 0.61 -12.02 7.64
C GLU A 130 1.65 -13.12 7.94
N TYR A 131 2.37 -13.72 6.98
CA TYR A 131 2.26 -13.52 5.53
C TYR A 131 2.29 -14.85 4.77
N PRO A 132 1.56 -14.96 3.64
CA PRO A 132 1.66 -16.10 2.75
C PRO A 132 3.09 -16.24 2.22
N GLY A 133 3.61 -17.47 2.26
CA GLY A 133 4.95 -17.80 1.80
C GLY A 133 6.06 -17.63 2.85
N GLY A 134 5.76 -17.10 4.05
CA GLY A 134 6.72 -17.04 5.16
C GLY A 134 6.81 -15.70 5.88
N ASN A 135 7.78 -15.57 6.79
CA ASN A 135 8.01 -14.40 7.65
C ASN A 135 6.84 -14.00 8.58
N SER A 136 5.91 -14.92 8.85
CA SER A 136 4.88 -14.70 9.88
C SER A 136 5.49 -14.74 11.29
N GLN A 137 4.65 -14.57 12.32
CA GLN A 137 4.99 -14.70 13.74
C GLN A 137 5.75 -15.99 14.07
N ASP A 138 5.56 -17.06 13.27
CA ASP A 138 6.18 -18.37 13.41
C ASP A 138 7.50 -18.56 12.62
N TYR A 139 8.08 -17.50 12.03
CA TYR A 139 9.21 -17.62 11.10
C TYR A 139 10.47 -18.30 11.68
N LYS A 140 10.61 -18.32 13.01
CA LYS A 140 11.72 -19.02 13.69
C LYS A 140 11.45 -20.51 13.86
N GLN A 141 10.19 -20.92 13.85
CA GLN A 141 9.74 -22.29 14.05
C GLN A 141 9.46 -22.98 12.70
N VAL A 142 8.90 -22.25 11.74
CA VAL A 142 8.51 -22.77 10.43
C VAL A 142 9.32 -22.06 9.33
N PRO A 143 10.29 -22.75 8.71
CA PRO A 143 11.08 -22.18 7.63
C PRO A 143 10.23 -21.83 6.39
N ASN A 144 10.55 -20.71 5.73
CA ASN A 144 9.85 -20.25 4.52
C ASN A 144 9.87 -21.29 3.37
N CYS A 145 10.89 -22.14 3.29
CA CYS A 145 10.96 -23.19 2.26
C CYS A 145 9.78 -24.18 2.35
N ASN A 146 9.20 -24.36 3.55
CA ASN A 146 8.02 -25.21 3.75
C ASN A 146 6.72 -24.55 3.28
N LYS A 147 6.71 -23.21 3.08
CA LYS A 147 5.53 -22.40 2.77
C LYS A 147 5.47 -21.95 1.30
N THR A 148 6.41 -22.39 0.46
CA THR A 148 6.51 -21.93 -0.95
C THR A 148 5.26 -22.21 -1.81
N SER A 149 4.47 -23.23 -1.47
CA SER A 149 3.21 -23.54 -2.15
C SER A 149 2.13 -22.46 -1.94
N GLU A 150 2.17 -21.75 -0.81
CA GLU A 150 1.22 -20.68 -0.46
C GLU A 150 1.27 -19.51 -1.45
N ILE A 151 2.45 -19.22 -2.00
CA ILE A 151 2.66 -18.15 -3.01
C ILE A 151 1.71 -18.32 -4.20
N LYS A 152 1.54 -19.56 -4.68
CA LYS A 152 0.63 -19.87 -5.80
C LYS A 152 -0.81 -20.07 -5.33
N ALA A 153 -0.99 -20.60 -4.12
CA ALA A 153 -2.31 -20.98 -3.62
C ALA A 153 -3.10 -19.77 -3.08
N PHE A 154 -2.44 -18.73 -2.55
CA PHE A 154 -3.11 -17.55 -1.99
C PHE A 154 -3.95 -16.79 -3.03
N PRO A 155 -3.46 -16.46 -4.24
CA PRO A 155 -4.30 -15.88 -5.29
C PRO A 155 -5.49 -16.77 -5.69
N MET A 156 -5.33 -18.10 -5.62
CA MET A 156 -6.42 -19.04 -5.91
C MET A 156 -7.49 -19.00 -4.81
N LEU A 157 -7.08 -18.87 -3.54
CA LEU A 157 -8.00 -18.68 -2.42
C LEU A 157 -8.76 -17.35 -2.56
N LEU A 158 -8.06 -16.25 -2.83
CA LEU A 158 -8.69 -14.94 -3.06
C LEU A 158 -9.72 -14.98 -4.19
N LYS A 159 -9.40 -15.69 -5.29
CA LYS A 159 -10.36 -15.91 -6.40
C LYS A 159 -11.60 -16.68 -5.94
N LYS A 160 -11.43 -17.74 -5.13
CA LYS A 160 -12.56 -18.50 -4.58
C LYS A 160 -13.41 -17.63 -3.66
N ILE A 161 -12.80 -16.85 -2.76
CA ILE A 161 -13.51 -15.91 -1.88
C ILE A 161 -14.29 -14.90 -2.71
N LYS A 162 -13.64 -14.24 -3.69
CA LYS A 162 -14.28 -13.24 -4.54
C LYS A 162 -15.50 -13.81 -5.27
N ASN A 163 -15.37 -15.00 -5.83
CA ASN A 163 -16.48 -15.67 -6.51
C ASN A 163 -17.64 -16.00 -5.55
N SER A 164 -17.33 -16.42 -4.32
CA SER A 164 -18.35 -16.81 -3.33
C SER A 164 -19.09 -15.62 -2.71
N ILE A 165 -18.44 -14.46 -2.55
CA ILE A 165 -19.07 -13.25 -1.99
C ILE A 165 -19.81 -12.40 -3.05
N GLY A 166 -19.72 -12.77 -4.33
CA GLY A 166 -20.41 -12.11 -5.44
C GLY A 166 -19.94 -10.68 -5.69
N SER A 167 -20.88 -9.74 -5.74
CA SER A 167 -20.62 -8.32 -6.03
C SER A 167 -19.93 -7.57 -4.89
N LYS A 168 -19.84 -8.16 -3.68
CA LYS A 168 -19.19 -7.54 -2.52
C LYS A 168 -17.71 -7.32 -2.76
N GLU A 169 -17.15 -6.29 -2.13
CA GLU A 169 -15.74 -5.97 -2.27
C GLU A 169 -14.87 -6.95 -1.50
N LEU A 170 -13.74 -7.31 -2.09
CA LEU A 170 -12.68 -8.06 -1.43
C LEU A 170 -11.44 -7.17 -1.36
N SER A 171 -10.92 -6.98 -0.16
CA SER A 171 -9.61 -6.39 0.09
C SER A 171 -8.64 -7.40 0.70
N ILE A 172 -7.36 -7.05 0.63
CA ILE A 172 -6.29 -7.73 1.37
C ILE A 172 -5.41 -6.69 2.06
N ALA A 173 -4.95 -7.02 3.27
CA ALA A 173 -3.83 -6.32 3.89
C ALA A 173 -2.51 -6.92 3.39
N VAL A 174 -1.56 -6.07 2.97
CA VAL A 174 -0.27 -6.49 2.38
C VAL A 174 0.92 -5.88 3.11
N PRO A 175 2.05 -6.58 3.18
CA PRO A 175 3.25 -6.05 3.82
C PRO A 175 3.78 -4.79 3.10
N GLY A 176 4.34 -3.87 3.89
CA GLY A 176 5.03 -2.68 3.39
C GLY A 176 6.55 -2.88 3.19
N LEU A 177 7.09 -3.99 3.70
CA LEU A 177 8.51 -4.34 3.62
C LEU A 177 8.75 -5.36 2.51
N GLU A 178 9.73 -5.09 1.66
CA GLU A 178 10.06 -5.94 0.50
C GLU A 178 10.37 -7.39 0.90
N ARG A 179 11.08 -7.59 2.01
CA ARG A 179 11.42 -8.93 2.51
C ARG A 179 10.19 -9.79 2.86
N ASP A 180 9.06 -9.16 3.18
CA ASP A 180 7.82 -9.82 3.60
C ASP A 180 6.83 -9.98 2.42
N MET A 181 7.16 -9.41 1.26
CA MET A 181 6.35 -9.48 0.04
C MET A 181 6.54 -10.80 -0.74
N ILE A 182 6.85 -11.92 -0.06
CA ILE A 182 7.26 -13.20 -0.68
C ILE A 182 6.21 -13.74 -1.66
N ALA A 183 4.93 -13.69 -1.29
CA ALA A 183 3.82 -14.15 -2.15
C ALA A 183 3.38 -13.12 -3.20
N TYR A 184 4.01 -11.95 -3.26
CA TYR A 184 3.60 -10.84 -4.09
C TYR A 184 4.63 -10.65 -5.20
N SER A 185 4.21 -10.87 -6.45
CA SER A 185 5.07 -10.60 -7.59
C SER A 185 5.09 -9.10 -7.87
N ASP A 186 6.29 -8.50 -7.87
CA ASP A 186 6.47 -7.18 -8.44
C ASP A 186 6.22 -7.30 -9.96
N THR A 187 5.20 -6.59 -10.43
CA THR A 187 4.88 -6.53 -11.86
C THR A 187 5.83 -5.62 -12.63
N GLY A 188 6.78 -4.96 -11.94
CA GLY A 188 7.71 -3.97 -12.50
C GLY A 188 7.01 -2.67 -12.93
N LYS A 189 5.73 -2.50 -12.57
CA LYS A 189 4.90 -1.36 -12.99
C LYS A 189 4.82 -0.23 -11.95
N SER A 190 5.45 -0.39 -10.79
CA SER A 190 5.47 0.62 -9.72
C SER A 190 6.66 0.41 -8.79
N GLY A 191 7.24 1.47 -8.25
CA GLY A 191 8.42 1.42 -7.37
C GLY A 191 8.38 2.49 -6.27
N SER A 192 9.49 2.67 -5.55
CA SER A 192 9.65 3.79 -4.62
C SER A 192 11.09 4.30 -4.68
N MET A 193 11.29 5.59 -4.38
CA MET A 193 12.62 6.17 -4.36
C MET A 193 12.88 6.80 -3.00
N THR A 194 13.75 6.19 -2.20
CA THR A 194 13.96 6.60 -0.80
C THR A 194 14.58 8.01 -0.68
N PHE A 195 14.40 8.71 0.46
CA PHE A 195 15.05 10.01 0.70
C PHE A 195 16.56 9.89 1.02
N LYS A 196 17.26 8.88 0.49
CA LYS A 196 18.72 8.81 0.64
C LYS A 196 19.32 10.05 -0.02
N ALA A 197 20.26 10.72 0.64
CA ALA A 197 20.92 11.91 0.09
C ALA A 197 21.44 11.70 -1.36
N ALA A 198 21.92 10.48 -1.64
CA ALA A 198 22.38 10.08 -2.97
C ALA A 198 21.31 10.22 -4.08
N ASN A 199 20.04 10.06 -3.75
CA ASN A 199 18.93 10.16 -4.69
C ASN A 199 18.54 11.60 -5.04
N PHE A 200 18.91 12.57 -4.21
CA PHE A 200 18.70 14.02 -4.43
C PHE A 200 19.96 14.73 -4.91
N ALA A 201 21.09 14.02 -4.92
CA ALA A 201 22.36 14.61 -5.31
C ALA A 201 22.25 15.12 -6.74
N ALA A 202 22.57 16.40 -6.93
CA ALA A 202 22.62 16.99 -8.25
C ALA A 202 23.52 16.16 -9.16
N ARG A 203 23.08 15.97 -10.40
CA ARG A 203 23.87 15.25 -11.40
C ARG A 203 25.23 15.95 -11.55
N PRO A 204 26.36 15.23 -11.38
CA PRO A 204 27.68 15.83 -11.55
C PRO A 204 27.84 16.39 -12.96
N ALA A 205 28.32 17.64 -13.05
CA ALA A 205 28.48 18.32 -14.33
C ALA A 205 29.59 17.72 -15.20
N LYS A 206 30.58 17.06 -14.57
CA LYS A 206 31.69 16.39 -15.24
C LYS A 206 31.98 15.07 -14.53
N LEU A 207 32.01 13.98 -15.31
CA LEU A 207 32.40 12.65 -14.86
C LEU A 207 33.55 12.17 -15.71
N THR A 208 34.57 11.60 -15.08
CA THR A 208 35.70 10.95 -15.77
C THR A 208 35.49 9.44 -15.83
N THR A 209 36.04 8.78 -16.83
CA THR A 209 36.03 7.32 -16.88
C THR A 209 36.87 6.78 -15.74
N THR A 210 36.33 5.79 -15.03
CA THR A 210 36.95 5.19 -13.85
C THR A 210 38.32 4.55 -14.14
N PRO A 211 39.35 4.78 -13.32
CA PRO A 211 40.64 4.10 -13.44
C PRO A 211 40.68 2.72 -12.78
N ASP A 212 39.74 2.41 -11.88
CA ASP A 212 39.76 1.23 -11.01
C ASP A 212 38.45 0.43 -11.02
N ASN A 213 37.57 0.69 -12.00
CA ASN A 213 36.23 0.12 -12.14
C ASN A 213 35.21 0.53 -11.06
N THR A 214 35.53 1.51 -10.21
CA THR A 214 34.54 2.11 -9.30
C THR A 214 33.68 3.15 -10.02
N CYS A 215 32.42 3.28 -9.61
CA CYS A 215 31.50 4.25 -10.21
C CYS A 215 30.39 4.64 -9.24
N GLY A 216 29.62 5.68 -9.58
CA GLY A 216 28.38 5.99 -8.88
C GLY A 216 28.49 7.17 -7.94
N VAL A 217 27.39 7.43 -7.22
CA VAL A 217 27.27 8.58 -6.31
C VAL A 217 28.37 8.57 -5.25
N GLY A 218 28.98 9.74 -5.02
CA GLY A 218 30.11 9.91 -4.10
C GLY A 218 31.47 9.75 -4.77
N THR A 219 31.51 9.30 -6.02
CA THR A 219 32.71 9.31 -6.87
C THR A 219 32.63 10.43 -7.91
N SER A 220 33.77 10.76 -8.53
CA SER A 220 33.80 11.56 -9.77
C SER A 220 33.85 10.68 -11.02
N PHE A 221 33.56 9.38 -10.87
CA PHE A 221 33.85 8.36 -11.87
C PHE A 221 32.59 7.71 -12.45
N ARG A 222 32.61 7.53 -13.78
CA ARG A 222 31.63 6.74 -14.53
C ARG A 222 32.30 5.52 -15.16
N CYS A 223 31.50 4.53 -15.51
CA CYS A 223 31.97 3.38 -16.27
C CYS A 223 32.37 3.77 -17.70
N ALA A 224 33.25 2.95 -18.28
CA ALA A 224 33.60 3.06 -19.69
C ALA A 224 32.36 2.94 -20.59
N GLU A 225 32.47 3.46 -21.81
CA GLU A 225 31.37 3.43 -22.78
C GLU A 225 30.83 2.01 -22.98
N GLY A 226 29.50 1.88 -22.98
CA GLY A 226 28.82 0.58 -23.07
C GLY A 226 28.73 -0.22 -21.76
N SER A 227 29.45 0.17 -20.70
CA SER A 227 29.40 -0.49 -19.38
C SER A 227 28.41 0.16 -18.43
N CYS A 228 27.88 -0.64 -17.51
CA CYS A 228 26.82 -0.30 -16.58
C CYS A 228 27.38 -0.07 -15.17
N CYS A 229 26.85 0.92 -14.47
CA CYS A 229 27.24 1.22 -13.10
C CYS A 229 26.21 0.68 -12.11
N ARG A 230 26.56 -0.35 -11.34
CA ARG A 230 25.63 -0.95 -10.36
C ARG A 230 25.52 -0.07 -9.11
N GLY A 231 24.40 -0.13 -8.41
CA GLY A 231 24.20 0.53 -7.11
C GLY A 231 25.22 0.17 -6.03
N SER A 232 25.96 -0.94 -6.20
CA SER A 232 27.08 -1.32 -5.33
C SER A 232 28.38 -0.53 -5.57
N GLY A 233 28.40 0.35 -6.58
CA GLY A 233 29.54 1.22 -6.88
C GLY A 233 30.58 0.62 -7.83
N TRP A 234 30.21 -0.40 -8.61
CA TRP A 234 31.13 -1.13 -9.49
C TRP A 234 30.60 -1.22 -10.92
N CYS A 235 31.52 -1.15 -11.87
CA CYS A 235 31.24 -1.30 -13.30
C CYS A 235 31.13 -2.76 -13.72
N GLY A 236 30.22 -3.03 -14.67
CA GLY A 236 30.08 -4.33 -15.32
C GLY A 236 29.12 -4.28 -16.50
N SER A 237 28.93 -5.40 -17.20
CA SER A 237 28.16 -5.45 -18.46
C SER A 237 27.02 -6.48 -18.47
N THR A 238 26.85 -7.25 -17.40
CA THR A 238 25.78 -8.26 -17.32
C THR A 238 24.46 -7.64 -16.86
N THR A 239 23.35 -8.34 -17.05
CA THR A 239 22.01 -7.92 -16.58
C THR A 239 21.98 -7.58 -15.09
N ALA A 240 22.83 -8.21 -14.26
CA ALA A 240 22.95 -7.90 -12.83
C ALA A 240 23.52 -6.49 -12.57
N TYR A 241 24.29 -5.93 -13.50
CA TYR A 241 24.83 -4.57 -13.46
C TYR A 241 23.94 -3.57 -14.18
N CYS A 242 23.36 -3.97 -15.32
CA CYS A 242 22.62 -3.07 -16.21
C CYS A 242 21.13 -2.95 -15.88
N GLY A 243 20.55 -3.91 -15.17
CA GLY A 243 19.13 -3.93 -14.80
C GLY A 243 18.82 -3.12 -13.54
N THR A 244 17.95 -3.66 -12.67
CA THR A 244 17.48 -2.97 -11.46
C THR A 244 18.64 -2.49 -10.58
N GLY A 245 18.60 -1.20 -10.22
CA GLY A 245 19.62 -0.57 -9.39
C GLY A 245 20.86 -0.08 -10.16
N CYS A 246 20.83 -0.09 -11.50
CA CYS A 246 21.82 0.58 -12.32
C CYS A 246 21.68 2.12 -12.24
N GLN A 247 22.82 2.82 -12.20
CA GLN A 247 22.89 4.27 -12.05
C GLN A 247 23.10 4.95 -13.42
N PHE A 248 22.02 5.41 -14.07
CA PHE A 248 22.01 6.00 -15.42
C PHE A 248 22.97 7.18 -15.62
N THR A 249 23.29 7.91 -14.55
CA THR A 249 24.26 9.01 -14.61
C THR A 249 25.70 8.51 -14.82
N TYR A 250 26.02 7.31 -14.34
CA TYR A 250 27.39 6.79 -14.23
C TYR A 250 27.67 5.59 -15.15
N GLY A 251 26.72 5.19 -15.99
CA GLY A 251 26.90 4.12 -16.97
C GLY A 251 25.68 3.94 -17.86
N LYS A 252 25.77 3.01 -18.82
CA LYS A 252 24.60 2.55 -19.58
C LYS A 252 23.70 1.72 -18.66
N CYS A 253 22.40 1.94 -18.68
CA CYS A 253 21.45 1.13 -17.92
C CYS A 253 20.29 0.71 -18.81
N ASP A 254 19.72 -0.44 -18.52
CA ASP A 254 18.54 -0.94 -19.21
C ASP A 254 17.27 -0.32 -18.59
N GLY A 255 16.28 -0.03 -19.43
CA GLY A 255 14.99 0.50 -18.99
C GLY A 255 14.93 2.02 -18.89
N ILE A 256 14.07 2.51 -18.00
CA ILE A 256 13.75 3.93 -17.85
C ILE A 256 14.67 4.57 -16.81
N ASP A 257 15.21 5.76 -17.10
CA ASP A 257 15.99 6.55 -16.14
C ASP A 257 15.08 7.15 -15.06
N ILE A 258 14.76 6.33 -14.06
CA ILE A 258 13.94 6.68 -12.90
C ILE A 258 14.55 7.88 -12.14
N SER A 259 15.88 7.97 -12.08
CA SER A 259 16.57 9.05 -11.37
C SER A 259 16.36 10.38 -12.07
N SER A 260 16.51 10.44 -13.40
CA SER A 260 16.22 11.65 -14.18
C SER A 260 14.75 12.04 -14.06
N SER A 261 13.83 11.08 -14.19
CA SER A 261 12.39 11.33 -14.02
C SER A 261 12.04 11.88 -12.63
N PHE A 262 12.67 11.36 -11.58
CA PHE A 262 12.53 11.87 -10.23
C PHE A 262 12.99 13.32 -10.08
N HIS A 263 14.16 13.66 -10.62
CA HIS A 263 14.67 15.03 -10.55
C HIS A 263 13.76 16.01 -11.30
N LYS A 264 13.15 15.58 -12.43
CA LYS A 264 12.09 16.37 -13.09
C LYS A 264 10.89 16.55 -12.17
N ALA A 265 10.45 15.50 -11.48
CA ALA A 265 9.34 15.58 -10.54
C ALA A 265 9.62 16.59 -9.43
N LEU A 266 10.77 16.51 -8.76
CA LEU A 266 11.15 17.46 -7.71
C LEU A 266 11.21 18.90 -8.21
N LYS A 267 11.69 19.11 -9.44
CA LYS A 267 11.83 20.45 -10.02
C LYS A 267 10.49 21.04 -10.48
N ASN A 268 9.62 20.21 -11.03
CA ASN A 268 8.41 20.64 -11.76
C ASN A 268 7.10 20.18 -11.08
N GLY A 269 7.17 19.79 -9.81
CA GLY A 269 6.02 19.28 -9.05
C GLY A 269 4.88 20.28 -8.94
N TYR A 270 3.66 19.77 -8.96
CA TYR A 270 2.43 20.51 -8.68
C TYR A 270 1.96 20.21 -7.27
N THR A 271 1.66 21.28 -6.52
CA THR A 271 1.07 21.17 -5.19
C THR A 271 -0.45 21.08 -5.31
N ASP A 272 -1.03 20.00 -4.81
CA ASP A 272 -2.46 19.87 -4.56
C ASP A 272 -2.71 20.25 -3.09
N GLU A 273 -3.05 21.53 -2.86
CA GLU A 273 -3.33 22.06 -1.52
C GLU A 273 -4.59 21.43 -0.90
N ASP A 274 -5.57 21.02 -1.72
CA ASP A 274 -6.81 20.38 -1.25
C ASP A 274 -6.55 18.96 -0.72
N LYS A 275 -5.57 18.25 -1.31
CA LYS A 275 -5.20 16.88 -0.93
C LYS A 275 -3.93 16.80 -0.10
N GLY A 276 -3.23 17.91 0.11
CA GLY A 276 -2.00 17.98 0.89
C GLY A 276 -0.87 17.14 0.29
N ALA A 277 -0.71 17.12 -1.03
CA ALA A 277 0.31 16.31 -1.70
C ALA A 277 0.93 17.06 -2.90
N GLN A 278 2.16 16.70 -3.24
CA GLN A 278 2.80 17.03 -4.50
C GLN A 278 2.60 15.91 -5.50
N TRP A 279 2.54 16.26 -6.78
CA TRP A 279 2.56 15.28 -7.86
C TRP A 279 3.22 15.80 -9.13
N TYR A 280 3.65 14.89 -9.99
CA TYR A 280 4.19 15.22 -11.31
C TYR A 280 3.94 14.09 -12.31
N TRP A 281 3.61 14.46 -13.55
CA TRP A 281 3.54 13.52 -14.67
C TRP A 281 4.72 13.77 -15.62
N ASP A 282 5.64 12.81 -15.72
CA ASP A 282 6.72 12.82 -16.70
C ASP A 282 6.21 12.22 -18.01
N ALA A 283 5.83 13.09 -18.95
CA ALA A 283 5.26 12.68 -20.23
C ALA A 283 6.24 11.87 -21.11
N GLU A 284 7.56 12.04 -20.93
CA GLU A 284 8.58 11.33 -21.72
C GLU A 284 8.73 9.87 -21.28
N THR A 285 8.71 9.64 -19.96
CA THR A 285 8.88 8.31 -19.38
C THR A 285 7.57 7.62 -19.03
N HIS A 286 6.45 8.35 -19.15
CA HIS A 286 5.12 7.94 -18.73
C HIS A 286 5.05 7.54 -17.24
N ILE A 287 5.81 8.24 -16.39
CA ILE A 287 5.84 8.01 -14.94
C ILE A 287 5.03 9.09 -14.21
N PHE A 288 4.18 8.64 -13.30
CA PHE A 288 3.50 9.51 -12.34
C PHE A 288 4.21 9.44 -10.98
N TRP A 289 4.60 10.61 -10.48
CA TRP A 289 5.21 10.81 -9.16
C TRP A 289 4.18 11.43 -8.22
N SER A 290 4.13 10.99 -6.96
CA SER A 290 3.43 11.70 -5.90
C SER A 290 4.22 11.65 -4.60
N TRP A 291 4.24 12.73 -3.85
CA TRP A 291 4.95 12.80 -2.59
C TRP A 291 4.42 13.90 -1.67
N GLU A 292 4.99 13.98 -0.50
CA GLU A 292 4.69 14.97 0.51
C GLU A 292 5.93 15.82 0.80
N THR A 293 5.76 17.12 1.02
CA THR A 293 6.85 17.99 1.51
C THR A 293 6.74 18.14 3.02
N PRO A 294 7.83 18.48 3.73
CA PRO A 294 7.80 18.77 5.15
C PRO A 294 6.74 19.81 5.53
N GLU A 295 6.48 20.81 4.68
CA GLU A 295 5.46 21.84 4.90
C GLU A 295 4.05 21.27 4.76
N LEU A 296 3.80 20.41 3.76
CA LEU A 296 2.52 19.71 3.61
C LEU A 296 2.30 18.70 4.74
N ILE A 297 3.37 18.06 5.23
CA ILE A 297 3.37 17.21 6.42
C ILE A 297 3.07 18.04 7.66
N GLN A 298 3.61 19.25 7.82
CA GLN A 298 3.29 20.12 8.96
C GLN A 298 1.87 20.68 8.91
N LYS A 299 1.37 21.04 7.71
CA LYS A 299 -0.02 21.45 7.48
C LYS A 299 -1.01 20.30 7.71
N LYS A 300 -0.56 19.05 7.49
CA LYS A 300 -1.23 17.85 7.99
C LYS A 300 -1.02 17.84 9.50
N ASP A 301 -1.83 18.61 10.20
CA ASP A 301 -1.77 18.77 11.64
C ASP A 301 -1.77 17.40 12.35
N PHE A 302 -0.57 16.90 12.65
CA PHE A 302 -0.33 15.53 13.11
C PHE A 302 -0.92 15.26 14.50
N VAL A 303 -1.42 16.30 15.19
CA VAL A 303 -2.05 16.16 16.51
C VAL A 303 -3.41 16.88 16.61
N SER A 304 -3.80 17.80 15.70
CA SER A 304 -5.14 18.43 15.78
C SER A 304 -5.98 18.55 14.50
N SER A 305 -5.61 18.01 13.33
CA SER A 305 -6.55 17.98 12.20
C SER A 305 -6.31 16.89 11.15
N ARG A 306 -7.16 15.88 11.22
CA ARG A 306 -7.74 15.05 10.14
C ARG A 306 -6.82 14.63 8.97
N HIS A 307 -6.63 13.31 8.86
CA HIS A 307 -6.19 12.50 7.70
C HIS A 307 -4.68 12.24 7.54
N ILE A 308 -4.16 11.26 8.28
CA ILE A 308 -3.55 10.00 7.81
C ILE A 308 -3.04 9.31 9.09
N TRP A 309 -3.78 8.29 9.55
CA TRP A 309 -3.31 7.43 10.63
C TRP A 309 -2.58 6.25 10.01
N TYR A 310 -1.27 6.36 9.91
CA TYR A 310 -0.43 5.18 10.05
C TYR A 310 0.83 5.53 10.83
N GLN A 311 0.69 5.58 12.14
CA GLN A 311 1.78 5.36 13.07
C GLN A 311 1.18 4.75 14.33
N LYS A 312 1.57 3.49 14.61
CA LYS A 312 1.39 2.74 15.87
C LYS A 312 0.35 3.33 16.84
N CYS A 313 -0.87 2.80 16.82
CA CYS A 313 -1.66 2.66 18.03
C CYS A 313 -2.23 1.24 18.01
N TYR A 314 -1.69 0.37 18.87
CA TYR A 314 -2.54 -0.60 19.55
C TYR A 314 -3.76 0.18 20.00
N GLY A 315 -4.94 -0.31 19.65
CA GLY A 315 -6.12 0.52 19.51
C GLY A 315 -6.54 1.36 20.73
N LEU A 316 -7.73 1.90 20.61
CA LEU A 316 -8.35 2.90 21.48
C LEU A 316 -8.24 2.57 22.98
N GLY A 317 -7.15 2.98 23.62
CA GLY A 317 -6.90 2.71 25.04
C GLY A 317 -5.57 3.16 25.66
N ALA A 318 -4.58 3.65 24.92
CA ALA A 318 -3.32 4.08 25.54
C ALA A 318 -3.39 5.54 26.05
N ARG A 319 -3.60 5.73 27.37
CA ARG A 319 -3.49 7.04 28.04
C ARG A 319 -2.07 7.60 27.97
N ALA A 320 -1.96 8.87 27.58
CA ALA A 320 -0.71 9.62 27.55
C ALA A 320 -0.20 9.93 28.99
N GLY A 321 0.95 9.37 29.36
CA GLY A 321 1.76 9.87 30.46
C GLY A 321 2.64 11.01 29.95
N GLN A 322 2.52 12.19 30.55
CA GLN A 322 3.39 13.33 30.28
C GLN A 322 4.84 12.98 30.62
N GLN A 323 5.70 12.88 29.60
CA GLN A 323 7.13 13.09 29.78
C GLN A 323 7.65 13.97 28.63
N ARG A 324 8.14 15.14 29.04
CA ARG A 324 8.81 16.14 28.20
C ARG A 324 10.08 15.49 27.63
N LEU A 325 10.19 15.41 26.32
CA LEU A 325 11.42 15.01 25.62
C LEU A 325 11.89 16.17 24.74
N GLU A 326 13.09 16.65 25.06
CA GLU A 326 13.93 17.58 24.30
C GLU A 326 14.31 17.00 22.92
N PRO A 327 14.69 17.83 21.93
CA PRO A 327 14.87 17.37 20.56
C PRO A 327 16.19 16.60 20.39
N SER A 328 16.12 15.35 19.95
CA SER A 328 17.27 14.64 19.42
C SER A 328 17.02 14.14 17.99
N GLN A 329 18.11 14.21 17.23
CA GLN A 329 18.24 14.15 15.79
C GLN A 329 17.74 12.84 15.15
N GLY A 330 17.05 13.01 14.02
CA GLY A 330 17.21 12.21 12.80
C GLY A 330 16.49 10.87 12.73
N HIS A 331 15.40 10.79 11.96
CA HIS A 331 14.98 9.57 11.26
C HIS A 331 14.30 9.94 9.92
N ALA A 332 14.63 9.19 8.87
CA ALA A 332 14.44 9.51 7.46
C ALA A 332 13.05 9.11 6.90
N GLU A 333 12.45 9.99 6.11
CA GLU A 333 11.18 9.78 5.39
C GLU A 333 11.40 9.04 4.04
N ARG A 334 10.35 8.57 3.35
CA ARG A 334 10.41 7.74 2.10
C ARG A 334 9.58 8.38 0.98
N LEU A 335 10.16 8.72 -0.19
CA LEU A 335 9.44 9.27 -1.34
C LEU A 335 8.91 8.10 -2.17
N SER A 336 7.61 8.04 -2.38
CA SER A 336 6.98 6.96 -3.14
C SER A 336 6.90 7.32 -4.62
N VAL A 337 7.16 6.37 -5.52
CA VAL A 337 6.73 6.47 -6.93
C VAL A 337 5.45 5.68 -7.05
N ARG A 338 4.36 6.22 -6.52
CA ARG A 338 3.04 5.62 -6.74
C ARG A 338 2.06 6.69 -7.13
N LYS A 339 1.05 6.26 -7.87
CA LYS A 339 -0.26 6.89 -7.77
C LYS A 339 -0.65 6.84 -6.28
N LEU A 340 -0.57 7.99 -5.63
CA LEU A 340 -1.36 8.40 -4.48
C LEU A 340 -1.01 7.69 -3.16
N GLY A 341 -0.15 8.37 -2.37
CA GLY A 341 -0.18 8.33 -0.91
C GLY A 341 -1.49 8.94 -0.42
N GLY A 342 -2.49 8.09 -0.30
CA GLY A 342 -3.89 8.45 -0.06
C GLY A 342 -4.72 7.41 -0.78
N CYS A 343 -5.55 6.67 -0.03
CA CYS A 343 -6.32 5.54 -0.54
C CYS A 343 -6.97 5.81 -1.92
N PHE A 344 -6.34 5.35 -3.00
CA PHE A 344 -6.94 5.36 -4.33
C PHE A 344 -6.50 4.15 -5.15
N GLN A 345 -7.30 3.09 -4.97
CA GLN A 345 -8.00 2.36 -6.02
C GLN A 345 -7.39 2.45 -7.43
N ARG A 346 -6.64 1.42 -7.81
CA ARG A 346 -6.58 1.00 -9.21
C ARG A 346 -7.77 0.07 -9.41
N ASP A 347 -8.76 0.50 -10.17
CA ASP A 347 -9.90 -0.34 -10.56
C ASP A 347 -9.42 -1.57 -11.33
N ASN A 348 -9.07 -2.63 -10.60
CA ASN A 348 -9.51 -3.95 -10.97
C ASN A 348 -10.89 -4.09 -10.31
N PRO A 349 -12.00 -4.21 -11.05
CA PRO A 349 -13.33 -4.33 -10.47
C PRO A 349 -13.47 -5.54 -9.51
N ASN A 350 -12.44 -6.39 -9.43
CA ASN A 350 -12.44 -7.61 -8.64
C ASN A 350 -11.70 -7.54 -7.29
N PHE A 351 -10.74 -6.62 -7.05
CA PHE A 351 -9.90 -6.63 -5.82
C PHE A 351 -9.40 -5.23 -5.40
N THR A 352 -9.33 -4.98 -4.08
CA THR A 352 -8.73 -3.78 -3.47
C THR A 352 -7.54 -4.18 -2.58
N THR A 353 -6.49 -3.35 -2.45
CA THR A 353 -5.31 -3.67 -1.62
C THR A 353 -5.08 -2.57 -0.59
N ILE A 354 -4.81 -2.98 0.66
CA ILE A 354 -4.51 -2.11 1.81
C ILE A 354 -3.08 -2.41 2.24
N ALA A 355 -2.16 -1.45 2.15
CA ALA A 355 -0.79 -1.65 2.61
C ALA A 355 -0.68 -1.41 4.12
N LYS A 356 0.02 -2.30 4.83
CA LYS A 356 0.38 -2.15 6.25
C LYS A 356 1.90 -2.10 6.42
N TYR A 357 2.39 -1.18 7.23
CA TYR A 357 3.80 -1.05 7.59
C TYR A 357 4.01 -1.52 9.04
N GLN A 358 4.42 -2.76 9.27
CA GLN A 358 4.74 -3.19 10.64
C GLN A 358 6.07 -2.63 11.15
#